data_AF-A8YFS3-F1
#
_entry.id   AF-A8YFS3-F1
#
_cell.length_a   1.000
_cell.length_b   1.000
_cell.length_c   1.000
_cell.angle_alpha   90.00
_cell.angle_beta   90.00
_cell.angle_gamma   90.00
#
_symmetry.space_group_name_H-M   'P 1'
#
loop_
_entity.id
_entity.type
_entity.pdbx_description
1 polymer ?
#
loop_
_entity_poly.entity_id
_entity_poly.type
_entity_poly.pdbx_seq_one_letter_code
_entity_poly.pdbx_strand_id
1 'polypeptide(L)'
;MKILAPINSLMVGLIAVSLTQQGLLALSQSEVEEIAKQTTVKIIRIDGHNPGTGAIVQKQKYIFKGQEGYLYTVLTNCHVFLNSKFCDQENKPTSEPMPNSTGYRVETSDRQQYISEISSVKIHPNADLAIFKFFSTIEYETVRIGNAEQLSASSKVYVFGWAVPSETSRDRRARFLGPGNVLGTDRKAAGGYQIAHKLELLPGMSGGPLLHENGCLVGINGGGGKRDPNIQVMEFSSVPINLYASWQNIQVVDDCRATPLPDNNLFKTLRNLLEQGNWQRAEAETKKLMLRGTDQTYFNGNIINNLSCSNLKIINRLWVQYSSGRFGFSVQGEIWKGVKNDYKQFEERVGWRRGYEGPLTDPPNYSLEAKRGHLPSYKLLAASDFGTFLNRLEKCDALSFTDSVIIENIISSESEPQL
;
A
#
# COMPACT_ATOMS: atom_id res chain seq x y z
N MET A 1 -64.69 42.61 -8.30
CA MET A 1 -64.13 41.44 -7.59
C MET A 1 -62.91 40.95 -8.37
N LYS A 2 -61.71 41.38 -8.01
CA LYS A 2 -60.43 40.79 -8.41
C LYS A 2 -59.52 40.88 -7.19
N ILE A 3 -59.19 39.71 -6.65
CA ILE A 3 -58.33 39.53 -5.48
C ILE A 3 -56.89 39.60 -5.98
N LEU A 4 -56.09 40.54 -5.47
CA LEU A 4 -54.64 40.55 -5.64
C LEU A 4 -54.03 39.82 -4.44
N ALA A 5 -53.39 38.67 -4.71
CA ALA A 5 -52.60 37.94 -3.73
C ALA A 5 -51.20 38.57 -3.60
N PRO A 6 -50.52 38.49 -2.44
CA PRO A 6 -49.15 38.98 -2.30
C PRO A 6 -48.16 37.95 -2.88
N ILE A 7 -47.18 38.44 -3.63
CA ILE A 7 -46.04 37.65 -4.13
C ILE A 7 -45.03 37.54 -2.99
N ASN A 8 -44.86 36.35 -2.43
CA ASN A 8 -43.72 36.03 -1.58
C ASN A 8 -42.46 35.93 -2.45
N SER A 9 -41.57 36.93 -2.36
CA SER A 9 -40.22 36.84 -2.93
C SER A 9 -39.39 35.84 -2.13
N LEU A 10 -39.23 34.63 -2.69
CA LEU A 10 -38.27 33.64 -2.21
C LEU A 10 -36.87 34.09 -2.65
N MET A 11 -36.07 34.62 -1.72
CA MET A 11 -34.63 34.80 -1.93
C MET A 11 -33.96 33.42 -1.96
N VAL A 12 -33.73 32.89 -3.17
CA VAL A 12 -32.86 31.72 -3.36
C VAL A 12 -31.43 32.21 -3.23
N GLY A 13 -30.85 32.06 -2.04
CA GLY A 13 -29.42 32.26 -1.83
C GLY A 13 -28.66 31.22 -2.65
N LEU A 14 -27.93 31.67 -3.66
CA LEU A 14 -26.92 30.86 -4.33
C LEU A 14 -25.79 30.61 -3.31
N ILE A 15 -25.83 29.45 -2.65
CA ILE A 15 -24.65 28.88 -2.01
C ILE A 15 -23.78 28.38 -3.16
N ALA A 16 -22.80 29.18 -3.58
CA ALA A 16 -21.71 28.70 -4.41
C ALA A 16 -20.91 27.71 -3.56
N VAL A 17 -21.27 26.42 -3.63
CA VAL A 17 -20.40 25.34 -3.17
C VAL A 17 -19.23 25.30 -4.13
N SER A 18 -18.16 26.04 -3.81
CA SER A 18 -16.87 25.85 -4.44
C SER A 18 -16.39 24.45 -4.07
N LEU A 19 -16.75 23.46 -4.88
CA LEU A 19 -16.11 22.15 -4.91
C LEU A 19 -14.66 22.42 -5.31
N THR A 20 -13.79 22.62 -4.31
CA THR A 20 -12.36 22.51 -4.55
C THR A 20 -12.14 21.07 -4.97
N GLN A 21 -11.89 20.86 -6.26
CA GLN A 21 -11.34 19.61 -6.75
C GLN A 21 -9.95 19.52 -6.12
N GLN A 22 -9.87 18.93 -4.93
CA GLN A 22 -8.59 18.55 -4.34
C GLN A 22 -8.03 17.50 -5.30
N GLY A 23 -7.13 17.93 -6.19
CA GLY A 23 -6.40 17.00 -7.04
C GLY A 23 -5.73 15.98 -6.13
N LEU A 24 -6.04 14.69 -6.32
CA LEU A 24 -5.41 13.62 -5.56
C LEU A 24 -3.90 13.67 -5.85
N LEU A 25 -3.10 13.99 -4.83
CA LEU A 25 -1.65 13.97 -4.92
C LEU A 25 -1.19 12.57 -5.40
N ALA A 26 -0.14 12.53 -6.22
CA ALA A 26 0.48 11.26 -6.61
C ALA A 26 0.97 10.50 -5.36
N LEU A 27 0.93 9.17 -5.39
CA LEU A 27 1.53 8.40 -4.30
C LEU A 27 3.04 8.62 -4.32
N SER A 28 3.62 8.80 -3.14
CA SER A 28 5.06 8.76 -2.95
C SER A 28 5.59 7.38 -3.35
N GLN A 29 6.87 7.31 -3.72
CA GLN A 29 7.53 6.04 -4.01
C GLN A 29 7.42 5.04 -2.85
N SER A 30 7.48 5.53 -1.61
CA SER A 30 7.33 4.71 -0.40
C SER A 30 5.94 4.09 -0.26
N GLU A 31 4.90 4.77 -0.73
CA GLU A 31 3.53 4.26 -0.75
C GLU A 31 3.36 3.13 -1.74
N VAL A 32 3.92 3.31 -2.94
CA VAL A 32 3.89 2.27 -3.98
C VAL A 32 4.72 1.05 -3.53
N GLU A 33 5.86 1.27 -2.86
CA GLU A 33 6.65 0.19 -2.27
C GLU A 33 5.86 -0.60 -1.22
N GLU A 34 5.14 0.08 -0.33
CA GLU A 34 4.37 -0.59 0.72
C GLU A 34 3.21 -1.39 0.14
N ILE A 35 2.49 -0.85 -0.85
CA ILE A 35 1.48 -1.61 -1.61
C ILE A 35 2.14 -2.88 -2.17
N ALA A 36 3.25 -2.73 -2.89
CA ALA A 36 3.95 -3.86 -3.49
C ALA A 36 4.40 -4.90 -2.46
N LYS A 37 4.98 -4.48 -1.34
CA LYS A 37 5.40 -5.39 -0.25
C LYS A 37 4.24 -6.17 0.32
N GLN A 38 3.11 -5.52 0.58
CA GLN A 38 1.97 -6.14 1.25
C GLN A 38 1.18 -7.09 0.34
N THR A 39 1.11 -6.80 -0.96
CA THR A 39 0.26 -7.53 -1.90
C THR A 39 1.02 -8.51 -2.79
N THR A 40 2.32 -8.71 -2.56
CA THR A 40 3.12 -9.66 -3.35
C THR A 40 3.53 -10.84 -2.48
N VAL A 41 3.64 -12.01 -3.09
CA VAL A 41 4.07 -13.24 -2.44
C VAL A 41 5.27 -13.85 -3.15
N LYS A 42 6.09 -14.52 -2.37
CA LYS A 42 7.21 -15.32 -2.84
C LYS A 42 6.72 -16.73 -3.13
N ILE A 43 6.88 -17.18 -4.37
CA ILE A 43 6.51 -18.54 -4.77
C ILE A 43 7.74 -19.43 -4.64
N ILE A 44 7.61 -20.52 -3.89
CA ILE A 44 8.68 -21.48 -3.62
C ILE A 44 8.23 -22.82 -4.18
N ARG A 45 9.02 -23.33 -5.14
CA ARG A 45 8.82 -24.66 -5.69
C ARG A 45 9.59 -25.71 -4.90
N ILE A 46 8.92 -26.82 -4.61
CA ILE A 46 9.47 -27.93 -3.81
C ILE A 46 10.32 -28.86 -4.70
N ASP A 47 10.12 -28.82 -6.02
CA ASP A 47 10.77 -29.67 -7.02
C ASP A 47 11.99 -29.04 -7.71
N GLY A 48 12.53 -27.95 -7.16
CA GLY A 48 13.81 -27.37 -7.59
C GLY A 48 13.80 -26.55 -8.89
N HIS A 49 12.64 -26.34 -9.53
CA HIS A 49 12.52 -25.39 -10.65
C HIS A 49 12.67 -23.93 -10.19
N ASN A 50 12.92 -23.03 -11.14
CA ASN A 50 13.11 -21.61 -10.90
C ASN A 50 11.95 -21.03 -10.08
N PRO A 51 12.21 -20.49 -8.88
CA PRO A 51 11.17 -19.95 -8.04
C PRO A 51 10.68 -18.60 -8.60
N GLY A 52 9.45 -18.23 -8.28
CA GLY A 52 8.80 -17.04 -8.84
C GLY A 52 8.31 -16.06 -7.79
N THR A 53 7.60 -15.05 -8.28
CA THR A 53 6.88 -14.04 -7.53
C THR A 53 5.41 -14.06 -7.98
N GLY A 54 4.46 -13.66 -7.14
CA GLY A 54 3.06 -13.49 -7.55
C GLY A 54 2.37 -12.34 -6.83
N ALA A 55 1.37 -11.73 -7.46
CA ALA A 55 0.56 -10.67 -6.86
C ALA A 55 -0.77 -11.25 -6.32
N ILE A 56 -1.15 -10.91 -5.08
CA ILE A 56 -2.46 -11.22 -4.51
C ILE A 56 -3.48 -10.28 -5.15
N VAL A 57 -4.40 -10.80 -5.96
CA VAL A 57 -5.30 -10.00 -6.80
C VAL A 57 -6.76 -10.09 -6.38
N GLN A 58 -7.15 -11.15 -5.67
CA GLN A 58 -8.51 -11.32 -5.15
C GLN A 58 -8.48 -12.06 -3.81
N LYS A 59 -9.47 -11.79 -2.96
CA LYS A 59 -9.75 -12.55 -1.74
C LYS A 59 -11.24 -12.78 -1.62
N GLN A 60 -11.63 -13.92 -1.08
CA GLN A 60 -13.02 -14.25 -0.78
C GLN A 60 -13.09 -14.98 0.56
N LYS A 61 -14.14 -14.71 1.35
CA LYS A 61 -14.37 -15.48 2.59
C LYS A 61 -14.54 -16.96 2.26
N TYR A 62 -13.93 -17.82 3.07
CA TYR A 62 -13.92 -19.25 2.83
C TYR A 62 -13.78 -20.02 4.14
N ILE A 63 -14.31 -21.25 4.17
CA ILE A 63 -14.14 -22.18 5.29
C ILE A 63 -13.33 -23.36 4.79
N PHE A 64 -12.17 -23.61 5.40
CA PHE A 64 -11.34 -24.76 5.10
C PHE A 64 -11.11 -25.58 6.36
N LYS A 65 -11.48 -26.86 6.32
CA LYS A 65 -11.35 -27.79 7.45
C LYS A 65 -11.93 -27.24 8.78
N GLY A 66 -13.07 -26.55 8.70
CA GLY A 66 -13.75 -25.97 9.86
C GLY A 66 -13.18 -24.65 10.38
N GLN A 67 -12.16 -24.08 9.73
CA GLN A 67 -11.62 -22.77 10.07
C GLN A 67 -12.13 -21.71 9.08
N GLU A 68 -12.64 -20.60 9.62
CA GLU A 68 -12.99 -19.42 8.84
C GLU A 68 -11.74 -18.64 8.45
N GLY A 69 -11.70 -18.16 7.22
CA GLY A 69 -10.61 -17.33 6.71
C GLY A 69 -10.91 -16.82 5.31
N TYR A 70 -9.85 -16.67 4.53
CA TYR A 70 -9.91 -16.17 3.18
C TYR A 70 -9.20 -17.11 2.21
N LEU A 71 -9.82 -17.35 1.06
CA LEU A 71 -9.19 -17.96 -0.08
C LEU A 71 -8.70 -16.84 -1.00
N TYR A 72 -7.39 -16.80 -1.22
CA TYR A 72 -6.75 -15.79 -2.06
C TYR A 72 -6.49 -16.33 -3.46
N THR A 73 -6.66 -15.48 -4.45
CA THR A 73 -6.17 -15.72 -5.82
C THR A 73 -4.87 -14.96 -6.00
N VAL A 74 -3.82 -15.66 -6.41
CA VAL A 74 -2.52 -15.08 -6.76
C VAL A 74 -2.35 -15.15 -8.27
N LEU A 75 -1.97 -14.03 -8.88
CA LEU A 75 -1.61 -13.91 -10.29
C LEU A 75 -0.09 -13.92 -10.44
N THR A 76 0.40 -14.66 -11.43
CA THR A 76 1.84 -14.81 -11.73
C THR A 76 2.01 -15.18 -13.21
N ASN A 77 3.23 -15.47 -13.66
CA ASN A 77 3.46 -16.04 -15.00
C ASN A 77 3.18 -17.55 -15.04
N CYS A 78 2.80 -18.05 -16.22
CA CYS A 78 2.67 -19.48 -16.47
C CYS A 78 4.02 -20.21 -16.35
N HIS A 79 5.11 -19.58 -16.81
CA HIS A 79 6.44 -20.22 -16.79
C HIS A 79 7.02 -20.39 -15.37
N VAL A 80 6.38 -19.84 -14.34
CA VAL A 80 6.71 -20.16 -12.94
C VAL A 80 6.37 -21.63 -12.64
N PHE A 81 5.33 -22.17 -13.29
CA PHE A 81 4.85 -23.54 -13.07
C PHE A 81 5.27 -24.50 -14.18
N LEU A 82 5.28 -24.04 -15.43
CA LEU A 82 5.51 -24.85 -16.61
C LEU A 82 6.75 -24.38 -17.38
N ASN A 83 7.22 -25.18 -18.34
CA ASN A 83 8.23 -24.68 -19.27
C ASN A 83 7.62 -23.57 -20.15
N SER A 84 8.37 -22.50 -20.43
CA SER A 84 7.86 -21.33 -21.15
C SER A 84 7.27 -21.65 -22.53
N LYS A 85 7.73 -22.71 -23.20
CA LYS A 85 7.18 -23.18 -24.48
C LYS A 85 5.70 -23.61 -24.43
N PHE A 86 5.14 -23.82 -23.23
CA PHE A 86 3.73 -24.17 -23.03
C PHE A 86 2.87 -22.96 -22.65
N CYS A 87 3.49 -21.79 -22.52
CA CYS A 87 2.85 -20.58 -22.02
C CYS A 87 2.50 -19.58 -23.13
N ASP A 88 2.85 -19.87 -24.39
CA ASP A 88 2.44 -19.13 -25.58
C ASP A 88 1.73 -20.02 -26.64
N GLN A 89 1.04 -19.38 -27.59
CA GLN A 89 0.22 -20.06 -28.61
C GLN A 89 1.05 -20.71 -29.72
N GLU A 90 2.27 -20.23 -29.99
CA GLU A 90 2.94 -20.52 -31.28
C GLU A 90 3.46 -21.95 -31.38
N ASN A 91 3.64 -22.68 -30.27
CA ASN A 91 4.15 -24.05 -30.30
C ASN A 91 3.66 -24.92 -29.14
N LYS A 92 2.37 -24.87 -28.75
CA LYS A 92 1.83 -25.79 -27.72
C LYS A 92 2.04 -27.25 -28.14
N PRO A 93 2.93 -28.02 -27.50
CA PRO A 93 2.97 -29.46 -27.66
C PRO A 93 1.66 -30.05 -27.12
N THR A 94 1.16 -31.13 -27.73
CA THR A 94 -0.11 -31.77 -27.37
C THR A 94 -0.16 -32.37 -25.96
N SER A 95 0.97 -32.37 -25.24
CA SER A 95 1.04 -32.70 -23.82
C SER A 95 2.30 -32.12 -23.17
N GLU A 96 2.12 -31.33 -22.11
CA GLU A 96 3.03 -31.36 -20.96
C GLU A 96 2.26 -32.05 -19.84
N PRO A 97 2.79 -33.11 -19.22
CA PRO A 97 2.30 -33.47 -17.91
C PRO A 97 2.72 -32.34 -16.96
N MET A 98 1.73 -31.66 -16.36
CA MET A 98 1.94 -30.84 -15.18
C MET A 98 2.90 -31.62 -14.25
N PRO A 99 3.99 -31.03 -13.75
CA PRO A 99 4.98 -31.78 -12.98
C PRO A 99 4.29 -32.56 -11.85
N ASN A 100 4.74 -33.80 -11.59
CA ASN A 100 4.30 -34.67 -10.49
C ASN A 100 4.73 -34.09 -9.12
N SER A 101 4.40 -32.83 -8.87
CA SER A 101 4.64 -32.11 -7.64
C SER A 101 3.34 -32.05 -6.85
N THR A 102 3.42 -32.31 -5.54
CA THR A 102 2.27 -32.30 -4.63
C THR A 102 1.78 -30.88 -4.29
N GLY A 103 2.46 -29.83 -4.77
CA GLY A 103 2.04 -28.44 -4.59
C GLY A 103 3.22 -27.45 -4.55
N TYR A 104 2.90 -26.21 -4.20
CA TYR A 104 3.87 -25.11 -4.04
C TYR A 104 3.69 -24.43 -2.69
N ARG A 105 4.74 -23.75 -2.23
CA ARG A 105 4.67 -22.93 -1.02
C ARG A 105 4.59 -21.46 -1.40
N VAL A 106 3.68 -20.76 -0.75
CA VAL A 106 3.51 -19.31 -0.85
C VAL A 106 4.04 -18.71 0.43
N GLU A 107 5.00 -17.80 0.34
CA GLU A 107 5.47 -17.01 1.48
C GLU A 107 4.97 -15.57 1.35
N THR A 108 4.21 -15.12 2.34
CA THR A 108 3.63 -13.77 2.42
C THR A 108 4.60 -12.76 3.04
N SER A 109 4.22 -11.47 3.03
CA SER A 109 5.06 -10.34 3.49
C SER A 109 5.48 -10.42 4.97
N ASP A 110 4.67 -11.07 5.80
CA ASP A 110 4.91 -11.40 7.20
C ASP A 110 5.67 -12.72 7.41
N ARG A 111 6.20 -13.31 6.33
CA ARG A 111 6.93 -14.58 6.27
C ARG A 111 6.12 -15.82 6.65
N GLN A 112 4.79 -15.72 6.70
CA GLN A 112 3.94 -16.90 6.83
C GLN A 112 3.97 -17.72 5.55
N GLN A 113 3.89 -19.04 5.69
CA GLN A 113 4.02 -19.98 4.58
C GLN A 113 2.80 -20.86 4.44
N TYR A 114 2.23 -20.89 3.24
CA TYR A 114 1.00 -21.63 2.91
C TYR A 114 1.27 -22.67 1.84
N ILE A 115 0.60 -23.81 1.92
CA ILE A 115 0.63 -24.83 0.88
C ILE A 115 -0.49 -24.52 -0.12
N SER A 116 -0.15 -24.52 -1.40
CA SER A 116 -1.09 -24.43 -2.50
C SER A 116 -1.03 -25.71 -3.32
N GLU A 117 -2.19 -26.26 -3.65
CA GLU A 117 -2.29 -27.45 -4.49
C GLU A 117 -2.09 -27.09 -5.96
N ILE A 118 -1.35 -27.95 -6.67
CA ILE A 118 -1.15 -27.85 -8.13
C ILE A 118 -2.48 -27.84 -8.90
N SER A 119 -3.49 -28.55 -8.38
CA SER A 119 -4.86 -28.62 -8.91
C SER A 119 -5.55 -27.25 -8.98
N SER A 120 -5.10 -26.27 -8.18
CA SER A 120 -5.66 -24.93 -8.18
C SER A 120 -5.12 -24.03 -9.29
N VAL A 121 -4.03 -24.43 -9.96
CA VAL A 121 -3.38 -23.65 -11.00
C VAL A 121 -4.24 -23.65 -12.25
N LYS A 122 -4.54 -22.45 -12.76
CA LYS A 122 -5.17 -22.23 -14.06
C LYS A 122 -4.24 -21.38 -14.92
N ILE A 123 -4.04 -21.80 -16.16
CA ILE A 123 -3.18 -21.11 -17.12
C ILE A 123 -4.07 -20.28 -18.05
N HIS A 124 -3.67 -19.04 -18.31
CA HIS A 124 -4.34 -18.20 -19.29
C HIS A 124 -4.14 -18.80 -20.70
N PRO A 125 -5.18 -18.87 -21.55
CA PRO A 125 -5.10 -19.61 -22.81
C PRO A 125 -4.05 -19.07 -23.79
N ASN A 126 -3.81 -17.76 -23.78
CA ASN A 126 -3.10 -17.02 -24.85
C ASN A 126 -1.96 -16.11 -24.36
N ALA A 127 -1.59 -16.18 -23.08
CA ALA A 127 -0.58 -15.29 -22.51
C ALA A 127 0.13 -16.03 -21.39
N ASP A 128 1.37 -15.62 -21.11
CA ASP A 128 2.19 -16.17 -20.04
C ASP A 128 1.71 -15.69 -18.65
N LEU A 129 0.49 -16.09 -18.31
CA LEU A 129 -0.19 -15.80 -17.05
C LEU A 129 -0.75 -17.08 -16.45
N ALA A 130 -0.69 -17.16 -15.13
CA ALA A 130 -1.33 -18.20 -14.35
C ALA A 130 -1.96 -17.60 -13.09
N ILE A 131 -3.05 -18.21 -12.66
CA ILE A 131 -3.60 -17.99 -11.33
C ILE A 131 -3.58 -19.26 -10.52
N PHE A 132 -3.43 -19.13 -9.21
CA PHE A 132 -3.54 -20.24 -8.26
C PHE A 132 -4.04 -19.72 -6.92
N LYS A 133 -4.34 -20.62 -5.98
CA LYS A 133 -4.99 -20.24 -4.72
C LYS A 133 -4.28 -20.73 -3.47
N PHE A 134 -4.35 -19.93 -2.41
CA PHE A 134 -3.97 -20.36 -1.05
C PHE A 134 -5.01 -19.88 -0.04
N PHE A 135 -5.19 -20.65 1.03
CA PHE A 135 -6.08 -20.31 2.14
C PHE A 135 -5.27 -19.76 3.32
N SER A 136 -5.79 -18.71 3.98
CA SER A 136 -5.24 -18.21 5.24
C SER A 136 -6.35 -17.72 6.17
N THR A 137 -6.15 -17.94 7.47
CA THR A 137 -6.95 -17.33 8.54
C THR A 137 -6.48 -15.91 8.87
N ILE A 138 -5.28 -15.52 8.39
CA ILE A 138 -4.76 -14.16 8.43
C ILE A 138 -5.29 -13.40 7.21
N GLU A 139 -5.75 -12.16 7.45
CA GLU A 139 -6.20 -11.28 6.39
C GLU A 139 -5.02 -10.55 5.73
N TYR A 140 -4.91 -10.68 4.41
CA TYR A 140 -3.93 -10.02 3.55
C TYR A 140 -4.63 -9.08 2.57
N GLU A 141 -3.87 -8.11 2.08
CA GLU A 141 -4.34 -7.16 1.07
C GLU A 141 -4.22 -7.71 -0.35
N THR A 142 -5.13 -7.22 -1.19
CA THR A 142 -5.11 -7.46 -2.63
C THR A 142 -4.67 -6.18 -3.34
N VAL A 143 -3.82 -6.32 -4.34
CA VAL A 143 -3.48 -5.19 -5.22
C VAL A 143 -4.69 -4.83 -6.09
N ARG A 144 -4.92 -3.52 -6.27
CA ARG A 144 -5.99 -3.04 -7.15
C ARG A 144 -5.62 -3.23 -8.61
N ILE A 145 -6.58 -3.69 -9.40
CA ILE A 145 -6.42 -3.93 -10.83
C ILE A 145 -6.60 -2.60 -11.57
N GLY A 146 -5.50 -2.10 -12.14
CA GLY A 146 -5.49 -0.89 -12.94
C GLY A 146 -5.84 -1.12 -14.40
N ASN A 147 -5.63 -0.07 -15.20
CA ASN A 147 -5.80 -0.10 -16.64
C ASN A 147 -4.47 0.16 -17.35
N ALA A 148 -3.92 -0.87 -18.00
CA ALA A 148 -2.66 -0.77 -18.76
C ALA A 148 -2.80 0.08 -20.04
N GLU A 149 -4.02 0.31 -20.54
CA GLU A 149 -4.23 1.14 -21.73
C GLU A 149 -3.96 2.62 -21.48
N GLN A 150 -3.85 3.04 -20.21
CA GLN A 150 -3.45 4.38 -19.84
C GLN A 150 -1.93 4.59 -19.82
N LEU A 151 -1.15 3.53 -20.01
CA LEU A 151 0.30 3.65 -20.02
C LEU A 151 0.77 4.42 -21.25
N SER A 152 1.68 5.35 -21.00
CA SER A 152 2.37 6.18 -21.99
C SER A 152 3.85 6.21 -21.68
N ALA A 153 4.67 6.73 -22.60
CA ALA A 153 6.12 6.86 -22.36
C ALA A 153 6.48 7.75 -21.15
N SER A 154 5.55 8.62 -20.71
CA SER A 154 5.67 9.43 -19.50
C SER A 154 5.21 8.72 -18.22
N SER A 155 4.51 7.60 -18.32
CA SER A 155 4.02 6.86 -17.15
C SER A 155 5.19 6.30 -16.36
N LYS A 156 5.21 6.58 -15.06
CA LYS A 156 6.17 6.00 -14.13
C LYS A 156 5.63 4.70 -13.57
N VAL A 157 6.47 3.68 -13.60
CA VAL A 157 6.17 2.35 -13.10
C VAL A 157 7.23 1.87 -12.10
N TYR A 158 6.82 0.91 -11.28
CA TYR A 158 7.63 0.27 -10.25
C TYR A 158 7.45 -1.23 -10.34
N VAL A 159 8.51 -1.98 -10.05
CA VAL A 159 8.46 -3.44 -10.03
C VAL A 159 8.84 -3.97 -8.66
N PHE A 160 8.19 -5.04 -8.25
CA PHE A 160 8.52 -5.75 -7.03
C PHE A 160 8.64 -7.25 -7.25
N GLY A 161 9.59 -7.90 -6.59
CA GLY A 161 9.68 -9.36 -6.57
C GLY A 161 10.86 -9.90 -5.78
N TRP A 162 10.94 -11.24 -5.69
CA TRP A 162 11.99 -11.93 -4.95
C TRP A 162 13.04 -12.52 -5.89
N ALA A 163 14.15 -11.80 -6.02
CA ALA A 163 15.29 -12.28 -6.78
C ALA A 163 15.85 -13.58 -6.19
N VAL A 164 16.33 -14.49 -7.03
CA VAL A 164 17.10 -15.67 -6.59
C VAL A 164 18.42 -15.25 -5.95
N PRO A 165 19.05 -16.12 -5.13
CA PRO A 165 20.36 -15.83 -4.56
C PRO A 165 21.40 -15.55 -5.66
N SER A 166 22.36 -14.69 -5.32
CA SER A 166 23.49 -14.30 -6.16
C SER A 166 24.75 -14.22 -5.30
N GLU A 167 25.90 -13.94 -5.92
CA GLU A 167 27.17 -13.73 -5.20
C GLU A 167 27.07 -12.64 -4.11
N THR A 168 26.20 -11.65 -4.32
CA THR A 168 25.98 -10.52 -3.39
C THR A 168 24.81 -10.74 -2.43
N SER A 169 24.04 -11.83 -2.56
CA SER A 169 22.86 -12.11 -1.74
C SER A 169 22.66 -13.61 -1.56
N ARG A 170 22.94 -14.12 -0.36
CA ARG A 170 22.84 -15.56 -0.06
C ARG A 170 21.40 -16.08 0.08
N ASP A 171 20.41 -15.20 0.19
CA ASP A 171 18.99 -15.55 0.27
C ASP A 171 18.19 -14.83 -0.82
N ARG A 172 17.00 -15.35 -1.11
CA ARG A 172 16.00 -14.75 -2.00
C ARG A 172 15.52 -13.42 -1.44
N ARG A 173 16.16 -12.34 -1.85
CA ARG A 173 15.91 -11.01 -1.32
C ARG A 173 14.84 -10.29 -2.15
N ALA A 174 13.90 -9.65 -1.46
CA ALA A 174 12.95 -8.75 -2.08
C ALA A 174 13.67 -7.58 -2.77
N ARG A 175 13.16 -7.18 -3.92
CA ARG A 175 13.63 -6.07 -4.74
C ARG A 175 12.44 -5.21 -5.09
N PHE A 176 12.57 -3.91 -4.81
CA PHE A 176 11.69 -2.88 -5.31
C PHE A 176 12.52 -1.99 -6.22
N LEU A 177 12.15 -1.90 -7.50
CA LEU A 177 12.87 -1.09 -8.49
C LEU A 177 11.93 -0.04 -9.06
N GLY A 178 12.44 1.17 -9.23
CA GLY A 178 11.71 2.30 -9.81
C GLY A 178 12.02 3.62 -9.09
N PRO A 179 11.42 4.72 -9.56
CA PRO A 179 10.56 4.80 -10.75
C PRO A 179 11.33 4.49 -12.04
N GLY A 180 10.67 3.83 -12.99
CA GLY A 180 11.17 3.65 -14.35
C GLY A 180 10.11 4.04 -15.37
N ASN A 181 10.54 4.36 -16.59
CA ASN A 181 9.63 4.75 -17.66
C ASN A 181 9.20 3.52 -18.47
N VAL A 182 7.94 3.55 -18.91
CA VAL A 182 7.46 2.70 -20.00
C VAL A 182 8.10 3.18 -21.31
N LEU A 183 8.53 2.25 -22.14
CA LEU A 183 9.13 2.52 -23.46
C LEU A 183 8.08 2.50 -24.56
N GLY A 184 7.09 1.65 -24.42
CA GLY A 184 5.98 1.52 -25.36
C GLY A 184 5.16 0.27 -25.08
N THR A 185 4.13 0.09 -25.89
CA THR A 185 3.29 -1.11 -25.87
C THR A 185 3.21 -1.76 -27.25
N ASP A 186 3.36 -3.08 -27.33
CA ASP A 186 3.19 -3.86 -28.56
C ASP A 186 2.17 -4.98 -28.35
N ARG A 187 0.97 -4.78 -28.88
CA ARG A 187 -0.14 -5.75 -28.77
C ARG A 187 0.16 -7.09 -29.47
N LYS A 188 1.15 -7.14 -30.36
CA LYS A 188 1.54 -8.34 -31.12
C LYS A 188 2.72 -9.10 -30.48
N ALA A 189 3.27 -8.62 -29.37
CA ALA A 189 4.39 -9.27 -28.71
C ALA A 189 4.05 -10.71 -28.28
N ALA A 190 4.94 -11.64 -28.59
CA ALA A 190 4.81 -13.06 -28.25
C ALA A 190 4.63 -13.27 -26.73
N GLY A 191 3.89 -14.31 -26.35
CA GLY A 191 3.58 -14.62 -24.95
C GLY A 191 2.70 -13.59 -24.23
N GLY A 192 2.20 -12.57 -24.93
CA GLY A 192 1.41 -11.49 -24.34
C GLY A 192 2.25 -10.42 -23.64
N TYR A 193 3.55 -10.37 -23.87
CA TYR A 193 4.49 -9.43 -23.24
C TYR A 193 4.43 -8.02 -23.85
N GLN A 194 3.26 -7.39 -23.76
CA GLN A 194 2.92 -6.20 -24.55
C GLN A 194 3.41 -4.88 -23.94
N ILE A 195 3.98 -4.83 -22.74
CA ILE A 195 4.50 -3.59 -22.13
C ILE A 195 6.02 -3.68 -22.06
N ALA A 196 6.74 -2.72 -22.64
CA ALA A 196 8.20 -2.60 -22.54
C ALA A 196 8.61 -1.50 -21.55
N HIS A 197 9.62 -1.75 -20.71
CA HIS A 197 10.15 -0.79 -19.73
C HIS A 197 11.65 -0.99 -19.45
N LYS A 198 12.28 0.02 -18.85
CA LYS A 198 13.74 0.02 -18.54
C LYS A 198 14.14 -0.60 -17.20
N LEU A 199 13.18 -1.07 -16.40
CA LEU A 199 13.48 -1.63 -15.08
C LEU A 199 14.16 -3.01 -15.18
N GLU A 200 15.41 -3.08 -14.72
CA GLU A 200 16.24 -4.29 -14.84
C GLU A 200 15.79 -5.41 -13.90
N LEU A 201 14.99 -6.34 -14.43
CA LEU A 201 14.48 -7.48 -13.67
C LEU A 201 15.58 -8.52 -13.44
N LEU A 202 15.66 -8.99 -12.19
CA LEU A 202 16.56 -10.08 -11.80
C LEU A 202 15.83 -11.44 -11.88
N PRO A 203 16.55 -12.55 -12.13
CA PRO A 203 15.95 -13.88 -12.08
C PRO A 203 15.22 -14.12 -10.75
N GLY A 204 14.03 -14.71 -10.81
CA GLY A 204 13.13 -14.92 -9.66
C GLY A 204 12.09 -13.82 -9.43
N MET A 205 12.25 -12.65 -10.04
CA MET A 205 11.24 -11.58 -10.00
C MET A 205 10.07 -11.83 -10.95
N SER A 206 10.20 -12.78 -11.90
CA SER A 206 9.12 -13.18 -12.80
C SER A 206 7.84 -13.49 -12.04
N GLY A 207 6.72 -12.99 -12.56
CA GLY A 207 5.39 -13.08 -11.98
C GLY A 207 5.08 -11.97 -10.97
N GLY A 208 6.03 -11.10 -10.66
CA GLY A 208 5.83 -9.96 -9.78
C GLY A 208 5.06 -8.80 -10.42
N PRO A 209 4.50 -7.90 -9.60
CA PRO A 209 3.69 -6.80 -10.10
C PRO A 209 4.52 -5.70 -10.77
N LEU A 210 4.01 -5.18 -11.87
CA LEU A 210 4.34 -3.87 -12.42
C LEU A 210 3.26 -2.89 -11.95
N LEU A 211 3.62 -1.98 -11.05
CA LEU A 211 2.71 -0.99 -10.49
C LEU A 211 2.90 0.37 -11.18
N HIS A 212 1.80 1.06 -11.46
CA HIS A 212 1.84 2.47 -11.84
C HIS A 212 2.06 3.37 -10.61
N GLU A 213 2.50 4.61 -10.79
CA GLU A 213 2.71 5.59 -9.70
C GLU A 213 1.44 5.93 -8.90
N ASN A 214 0.26 5.57 -9.40
CA ASN A 214 -1.00 5.66 -8.66
C ASN A 214 -1.29 4.42 -7.78
N GLY A 215 -0.38 3.45 -7.73
CA GLY A 215 -0.49 2.22 -6.93
C GLY A 215 -1.30 1.10 -7.57
N CYS A 216 -1.81 1.29 -8.80
CA CYS A 216 -2.50 0.22 -9.52
C CYS A 216 -1.54 -0.83 -10.07
N LEU A 217 -1.95 -2.10 -10.06
CA LEU A 217 -1.34 -3.14 -10.87
C LEU A 217 -1.67 -2.89 -12.34
N VAL A 218 -0.66 -2.70 -13.18
CA VAL A 218 -0.82 -2.48 -14.64
C VAL A 218 -0.18 -3.59 -15.47
N GLY A 219 0.65 -4.45 -14.89
CA GLY A 219 1.17 -5.63 -15.56
C GLY A 219 1.81 -6.65 -14.63
N ILE A 220 2.12 -7.81 -15.20
CA ILE A 220 2.90 -8.88 -14.55
C ILE A 220 4.25 -8.99 -15.24
N ASN A 221 5.30 -8.79 -14.46
CA ASN A 221 6.68 -8.81 -14.92
C ASN A 221 7.06 -10.19 -15.41
N GLY A 222 7.58 -10.29 -16.63
CA GLY A 222 8.25 -11.49 -17.12
C GLY A 222 9.66 -11.65 -16.58
N GLY A 223 10.51 -12.27 -17.39
CA GLY A 223 11.94 -12.37 -17.11
C GLY A 223 12.79 -12.01 -18.33
N GLY A 224 14.01 -11.55 -18.06
CA GLY A 224 15.06 -11.33 -19.06
C GLY A 224 14.90 -10.07 -19.91
N GLY A 225 15.93 -9.22 -19.90
CA GLY A 225 15.97 -8.06 -20.78
C GLY A 225 16.41 -8.46 -22.19
N LYS A 226 15.73 -7.95 -23.23
CA LYS A 226 16.17 -8.06 -24.62
C LYS A 226 16.77 -6.73 -25.03
N ARG A 227 17.91 -6.76 -25.72
CA ARG A 227 18.48 -5.55 -26.31
C ARG A 227 17.73 -5.25 -27.60
N ASP A 228 17.08 -4.10 -27.68
CA ASP A 228 16.56 -3.62 -28.96
C ASP A 228 17.75 -3.32 -29.88
N PRO A 229 17.84 -3.95 -31.07
CA PRO A 229 18.99 -3.80 -31.95
C PRO A 229 19.09 -2.42 -32.61
N ASN A 230 17.98 -1.69 -32.70
CA ASN A 230 17.91 -0.39 -33.36
C ASN A 230 18.30 0.76 -32.42
N ILE A 231 17.86 0.71 -31.17
CA ILE A 231 18.13 1.76 -30.17
C ILE A 231 19.17 1.36 -29.12
N GLN A 232 19.64 0.11 -29.14
CA GLN A 232 20.62 -0.47 -28.21
C GLN A 232 20.24 -0.40 -26.72
N VAL A 233 18.95 -0.23 -26.42
CA VAL A 233 18.42 -0.20 -25.06
C VAL A 233 18.05 -1.61 -24.61
N MET A 234 18.36 -1.94 -23.35
CA MET A 234 17.84 -3.16 -22.71
C MET A 234 16.39 -2.92 -22.31
N GLU A 235 15.48 -3.71 -22.88
CA GLU A 235 14.05 -3.65 -22.62
C GLU A 235 13.61 -4.88 -21.84
N PHE A 236 12.82 -4.65 -20.81
CA PHE A 236 12.16 -5.68 -20.03
C PHE A 236 10.67 -5.62 -20.31
N SER A 237 10.03 -6.80 -20.38
CA SER A 237 8.65 -6.89 -20.82
C SER A 237 7.72 -7.44 -19.74
N SER A 238 6.51 -6.89 -19.73
CA SER A 238 5.43 -7.27 -18.83
C SER A 238 4.17 -7.62 -19.60
N VAL A 239 3.40 -8.57 -19.07
CA VAL A 239 2.07 -8.90 -19.59
C VAL A 239 1.07 -7.89 -19.03
N PRO A 240 0.27 -7.18 -19.87
CA PRO A 240 -0.64 -6.15 -19.40
C PRO A 240 -1.78 -6.75 -18.57
N ILE A 241 -2.14 -6.04 -17.49
CA ILE A 241 -3.14 -6.55 -16.54
C ILE A 241 -4.52 -6.72 -17.17
N ASN A 242 -4.82 -6.00 -18.26
CA ASN A 242 -6.09 -6.07 -18.98
C ASN A 242 -6.38 -7.48 -19.51
N LEU A 243 -5.35 -8.30 -19.81
CA LEU A 243 -5.55 -9.69 -20.21
C LEU A 243 -6.10 -10.54 -19.06
N TYR A 244 -5.56 -10.36 -17.84
CA TYR A 244 -6.13 -10.98 -16.64
C TYR A 244 -7.53 -10.45 -16.33
N ALA A 245 -7.72 -9.13 -16.40
CA ALA A 245 -9.00 -8.50 -16.10
C ALA A 245 -10.11 -9.02 -17.03
N SER A 246 -9.84 -9.09 -18.33
CA SER A 246 -10.77 -9.69 -19.30
C SER A 246 -11.00 -11.17 -19.02
N TRP A 247 -9.95 -11.94 -18.71
CA TRP A 247 -10.06 -13.38 -18.43
C TRP A 247 -10.93 -13.69 -17.21
N GLN A 248 -10.86 -12.86 -16.16
CA GLN A 248 -11.63 -13.03 -14.93
C GLN A 248 -12.89 -12.14 -14.85
N ASN A 249 -13.23 -11.43 -15.93
CA ASN A 249 -14.32 -10.46 -15.97
C ASN A 249 -14.27 -9.42 -14.83
N ILE A 250 -13.09 -8.88 -14.56
CA ILE A 250 -12.82 -7.87 -13.53
C ILE A 250 -12.86 -6.49 -14.16
N GLN A 251 -13.51 -5.54 -13.47
CA GLN A 251 -13.48 -4.13 -13.84
C GLN A 251 -12.12 -3.52 -13.49
N VAL A 252 -11.50 -2.87 -14.47
CA VAL A 252 -10.27 -2.10 -14.28
C VAL A 252 -10.60 -0.70 -13.76
N VAL A 253 -9.67 -0.10 -13.02
CA VAL A 253 -9.74 1.32 -12.64
C VAL A 253 -8.58 2.09 -13.24
N ASP A 254 -8.86 3.32 -13.65
CA ASP A 254 -7.86 4.23 -14.21
C ASP A 254 -6.95 4.82 -13.12
N ASP A 255 -7.53 5.09 -11.94
CA ASP A 255 -6.81 5.69 -10.84
C ASP A 255 -7.07 5.00 -9.51
N CYS A 256 -6.05 4.31 -8.99
CA CYS A 256 -6.11 3.67 -7.68
C CYS A 256 -5.95 4.65 -6.51
N ARG A 257 -5.71 5.94 -6.77
CA ARG A 257 -5.74 7.02 -5.78
C ARG A 257 -7.17 7.43 -5.42
N ALA A 258 -8.11 7.38 -6.38
CA ALA A 258 -9.48 7.90 -6.26
C ALA A 258 -10.40 7.04 -5.37
N THR A 259 -9.81 6.25 -4.50
CA THR A 259 -10.46 5.47 -3.47
C THR A 259 -9.32 4.97 -2.59
N PRO A 260 -9.43 5.13 -1.27
CA PRO A 260 -8.25 5.07 -0.43
C PRO A 260 -7.66 3.65 -0.39
N LEU A 261 -6.35 3.51 -0.12
CA LEU A 261 -5.53 2.28 -0.22
C LEU A 261 -6.37 0.99 -0.08
N PRO A 262 -6.20 -0.01 -0.98
CA PRO A 262 -7.03 -1.20 -1.08
C PRO A 262 -7.39 -1.76 0.29
N ASP A 263 -8.65 -2.16 0.40
CA ASP A 263 -9.46 -2.54 1.56
C ASP A 263 -8.70 -3.28 2.68
N ASN A 264 -7.79 -2.57 3.34
CA ASN A 264 -7.28 -2.97 4.62
C ASN A 264 -8.36 -2.66 5.62
N ASN A 265 -9.25 -3.63 5.78
CA ASN A 265 -10.31 -3.57 6.78
C ASN A 265 -9.72 -3.27 8.17
N LEU A 266 -8.41 -3.52 8.39
CA LEU A 266 -7.70 -3.06 9.57
C LEU A 266 -7.79 -1.53 9.74
N PHE A 267 -7.28 -0.73 8.79
CA PHE A 267 -7.19 0.73 8.94
C PHE A 267 -8.40 1.49 8.39
N LYS A 268 -9.34 0.81 7.72
CA LYS A 268 -10.56 1.41 7.15
C LYS A 268 -11.32 2.24 8.17
N THR A 269 -11.51 1.71 9.37
CA THR A 269 -12.18 2.43 10.46
C THR A 269 -11.45 3.70 10.83
N LEU A 270 -10.12 3.62 11.05
CA LEU A 270 -9.32 4.79 11.39
C LEU A 270 -9.39 5.87 10.30
N ARG A 271 -9.25 5.45 9.03
CA ARG A 271 -9.33 6.33 7.87
C ARG A 271 -10.66 7.07 7.80
N ASN A 272 -11.78 6.34 7.85
CA ASN A 272 -13.11 6.93 7.79
C ASN A 272 -13.36 7.92 8.94
N LEU A 273 -12.87 7.59 10.14
CA LEU A 273 -12.99 8.47 11.31
C LEU A 273 -12.18 9.75 11.13
N LEU A 274 -10.96 9.67 10.62
CA LEU A 274 -10.11 10.84 10.35
C LEU A 274 -10.68 11.72 9.23
N GLU A 275 -11.15 11.11 8.15
CA GLU A 275 -11.79 11.81 7.02
C GLU A 275 -13.05 12.58 7.44
N GLN A 276 -13.84 12.02 8.36
CA GLN A 276 -15.02 12.65 8.93
C GLN A 276 -14.70 13.68 10.03
N GLY A 277 -13.42 13.92 10.34
CA GLY A 277 -13.01 14.78 11.45
C GLY A 277 -13.41 14.25 12.83
N ASN A 278 -13.67 12.95 12.97
CA ASN A 278 -14.03 12.30 14.23
C ASN A 278 -12.77 11.90 15.01
N TRP A 279 -12.00 12.90 15.42
CA TRP A 279 -10.66 12.74 15.98
C TRP A 279 -10.63 11.91 17.28
N GLN A 280 -11.67 12.02 18.11
CA GLN A 280 -11.77 11.26 19.36
C GLN A 280 -11.88 9.76 19.10
N ARG A 281 -12.77 9.35 18.19
CA ARG A 281 -12.91 7.94 17.82
C ARG A 281 -11.68 7.46 17.04
N ALA A 282 -11.07 8.32 16.22
CA ALA A 282 -9.84 8.00 15.52
C ALA A 282 -8.69 7.68 16.49
N GLU A 283 -8.57 8.40 17.61
CA GLU A 283 -7.59 8.09 18.66
C GLU A 283 -7.84 6.72 19.30
N ALA A 284 -9.11 6.41 19.60
CA ALA A 284 -9.48 5.11 20.16
C ALA A 284 -9.15 3.95 19.19
N GLU A 285 -9.46 4.11 17.90
CA GLU A 285 -9.12 3.10 16.88
C GLU A 285 -7.60 3.02 16.68
N THR A 286 -6.88 4.14 16.74
CA THR A 286 -5.40 4.16 16.69
C THR A 286 -4.79 3.30 17.79
N LYS A 287 -5.28 3.43 19.04
CA LYS A 287 -4.83 2.59 20.15
C LYS A 287 -5.07 1.11 19.89
N LYS A 288 -6.27 0.76 19.44
CA LYS A 288 -6.65 -0.63 19.11
C LYS A 288 -5.77 -1.22 18.00
N LEU A 289 -5.45 -0.44 16.98
CA LEU A 289 -4.59 -0.85 15.87
C LEU A 289 -3.14 -1.10 16.30
N MET A 290 -2.62 -0.27 17.19
CA MET A 290 -1.28 -0.42 17.74
C MET A 290 -1.19 -1.65 18.67
N LEU A 291 -2.25 -1.94 19.45
CA LEU A 291 -2.30 -3.10 20.36
C LEU A 291 -2.74 -4.41 19.67
N ARG A 292 -3.01 -4.40 18.37
CA ARG A 292 -3.46 -5.60 17.65
C ARG A 292 -2.43 -6.73 17.72
N GLY A 293 -2.90 -7.94 17.97
CA GLY A 293 -2.06 -9.12 18.15
C GLY A 293 -1.49 -9.26 19.56
N THR A 294 -2.02 -8.47 20.51
CA THR A 294 -1.68 -8.52 21.94
C THR A 294 -2.96 -8.66 22.76
N ASP A 295 -2.89 -9.31 23.92
CA ASP A 295 -4.00 -9.38 24.88
C ASP A 295 -4.02 -8.17 25.84
N GLN A 296 -3.21 -7.14 25.57
CA GLN A 296 -3.05 -5.98 26.43
C GLN A 296 -3.99 -4.84 26.03
N THR A 297 -4.44 -4.06 27.01
CA THR A 297 -5.30 -2.88 26.82
C THR A 297 -4.57 -1.55 27.01
N TYR A 298 -3.29 -1.62 27.38
CA TYR A 298 -2.40 -0.50 27.62
C TYR A 298 -1.00 -0.77 27.05
N PHE A 299 -0.25 0.30 26.81
CA PHE A 299 1.13 0.19 26.37
C PHE A 299 2.05 0.00 27.57
N ASN A 300 3.10 -0.79 27.38
CA ASN A 300 4.25 -0.88 28.25
C ASN A 300 5.51 -1.02 27.38
N GLY A 301 6.70 -0.89 27.95
CA GLY A 301 7.96 -0.94 27.20
C GLY A 301 8.11 -2.18 26.28
N ASN A 302 7.65 -3.36 26.71
CA ASN A 302 7.72 -4.57 25.87
C ASN A 302 6.78 -4.51 24.68
N ILE A 303 5.53 -4.05 24.88
CA ILE A 303 4.57 -3.88 23.79
C ILE A 303 5.09 -2.83 22.79
N ILE A 304 5.55 -1.68 23.30
CA ILE A 304 6.05 -0.56 22.48
C ILE A 304 7.21 -1.02 21.59
N ASN A 305 8.18 -1.74 22.15
CA ASN A 305 9.35 -2.20 21.40
C ASN A 305 9.01 -3.20 20.27
N ASN A 306 7.83 -3.84 20.33
CA ASN A 306 7.38 -4.83 19.37
C ASN A 306 6.27 -4.34 18.41
N LEU A 307 5.83 -3.07 18.52
CA LEU A 307 4.81 -2.50 17.64
C LEU A 307 5.21 -2.61 16.16
N SER A 308 4.32 -3.09 15.29
CA SER A 308 4.59 -3.24 13.85
C SER A 308 5.01 -1.91 13.22
N CYS A 309 6.21 -1.86 12.63
CA CYS A 309 6.69 -0.65 11.96
C CYS A 309 5.80 -0.26 10.77
N SER A 310 5.29 -1.24 10.01
CA SER A 310 4.35 -0.99 8.91
C SER A 310 3.07 -0.32 9.42
N ASN A 311 2.50 -0.82 10.51
CA ASN A 311 1.30 -0.22 11.12
C ASN A 311 1.56 1.20 11.61
N LEU A 312 2.70 1.44 12.26
CA LEU A 312 3.06 2.78 12.76
C LEU A 312 3.21 3.79 11.63
N LYS A 313 3.84 3.40 10.50
CA LYS A 313 3.96 4.26 9.31
C LYS A 313 2.59 4.60 8.72
N ILE A 314 1.70 3.61 8.58
CA ILE A 314 0.35 3.82 8.04
C ILE A 314 -0.48 4.72 8.96
N ILE A 315 -0.49 4.46 10.27
CA ILE A 315 -1.20 5.29 11.25
C ILE A 315 -0.69 6.73 11.19
N ASN A 316 0.63 6.93 11.25
CA ASN A 316 1.23 8.27 11.17
C ASN A 316 0.80 8.99 9.89
N ARG A 317 0.89 8.33 8.74
CA ARG A 317 0.50 8.90 7.44
C ARG A 317 -0.96 9.34 7.43
N LEU A 318 -1.87 8.51 7.92
CA LEU A 318 -3.30 8.85 7.98
C LEU A 318 -3.54 10.09 8.85
N TRP A 319 -2.96 10.15 10.04
CA TRP A 319 -3.09 11.30 10.93
C TRP A 319 -2.56 12.59 10.30
N VAL A 320 -1.38 12.53 9.67
CA VAL A 320 -0.76 13.68 8.98
C VAL A 320 -1.62 14.13 7.80
N GLN A 321 -2.04 13.20 6.94
CA GLN A 321 -2.81 13.49 5.73
C GLN A 321 -4.13 14.18 6.06
N TYR A 322 -4.97 13.57 6.91
CA TYR A 322 -6.31 14.10 7.18
C TYR A 322 -6.32 15.34 8.06
N SER A 323 -5.21 15.62 8.77
CA SER A 323 -5.04 16.84 9.55
C SER A 323 -4.31 17.96 8.80
N SER A 324 -4.03 17.79 7.51
CA SER A 324 -3.24 18.73 6.70
C SER A 324 -1.88 19.05 7.34
N GLY A 325 -1.19 18.03 7.83
CA GLY A 325 0.13 18.14 8.44
C GLY A 325 0.16 18.61 9.90
N ARG A 326 -1.00 18.82 10.54
CA ARG A 326 -1.07 19.34 11.91
C ARG A 326 -0.86 18.29 13.00
N PHE A 327 -1.27 17.05 12.76
CA PHE A 327 -1.30 15.96 13.74
C PHE A 327 -0.54 14.73 13.23
N GLY A 328 -0.10 13.86 14.13
CA GLY A 328 0.62 12.63 13.82
C GLY A 328 1.93 12.46 14.59
N PHE A 329 2.44 11.24 14.60
CA PHE A 329 3.63 10.85 15.37
C PHE A 329 4.91 11.54 14.88
N SER A 330 5.03 11.73 13.57
CA SER A 330 6.14 12.46 12.95
C SER A 330 6.15 13.93 13.37
N VAL A 331 4.98 14.59 13.39
CA VAL A 331 4.81 15.96 13.90
C VAL A 331 5.21 16.05 15.37
N GLN A 332 4.77 15.10 16.19
CA GLN A 332 5.17 15.01 17.59
C GLN A 332 6.68 14.78 17.76
N GLY A 333 7.27 13.91 16.94
CA GLY A 333 8.71 13.64 16.95
C GLY A 333 9.56 14.86 16.59
N GLU A 334 9.11 15.69 15.63
CA GLU A 334 9.75 16.95 15.30
C GLU A 334 9.73 17.92 16.49
N ILE A 335 8.57 18.11 17.11
CA ILE A 335 8.42 18.97 18.29
C ILE A 335 9.27 18.46 19.45
N TRP A 336 9.27 17.15 19.68
CA TRP A 336 10.07 16.48 20.71
C TRP A 336 11.58 16.73 20.54
N LYS A 337 12.10 16.58 19.32
CA LYS A 337 13.49 16.93 19.00
C LYS A 337 13.75 18.41 19.21
N GLY A 338 12.82 19.27 18.80
CA GLY A 338 12.92 20.72 18.98
C GLY A 338 12.93 21.20 20.43
N VAL A 339 12.40 20.42 21.37
CA VAL A 339 12.49 20.69 22.82
C VAL A 339 13.59 19.87 23.52
N LYS A 340 14.52 19.29 22.75
CA LYS A 340 15.67 18.52 23.27
C LYS A 340 15.27 17.39 24.22
N ASN A 341 14.18 16.68 23.89
CA ASN A 341 13.63 15.57 24.67
C ASN A 341 13.10 15.97 26.06
N ASP A 342 12.81 17.25 26.31
CA ASP A 342 12.16 17.71 27.55
C ASP A 342 10.64 17.54 27.46
N TYR A 343 10.11 16.58 28.22
CA TYR A 343 8.68 16.27 28.21
C TYR A 343 7.81 17.43 28.69
N LYS A 344 8.25 18.25 29.66
CA LYS A 344 7.47 19.39 30.17
C LYS A 344 7.31 20.47 29.11
N GLN A 345 8.37 20.72 28.34
CA GLN A 345 8.31 21.64 27.21
C GLN A 345 7.50 21.06 26.05
N PHE A 346 7.62 19.76 25.81
CA PHE A 346 6.84 19.06 24.79
C PHE A 346 5.34 19.18 25.06
N GLU A 347 4.87 18.79 26.25
CA GLU A 347 3.43 18.82 26.61
C GLU A 347 2.85 20.24 26.55
N GLU A 348 3.66 21.27 26.80
CA GLU A 348 3.26 22.67 26.66
C GLU A 348 3.10 23.09 25.19
N ARG A 349 4.05 22.70 24.33
CA ARG A 349 4.03 22.97 22.88
C ARG A 349 2.84 22.30 22.20
N VAL A 350 2.55 21.04 22.52
CA VAL A 350 1.41 20.32 21.94
C VAL A 350 0.09 20.62 22.65
N GLY A 351 0.10 21.41 23.73
CA GLY A 351 -1.11 21.82 24.45
C GLY A 351 -1.75 20.69 25.28
N TRP A 352 -0.95 19.76 25.78
CA TRP A 352 -1.36 18.75 26.75
C TRP A 352 -1.27 19.24 28.19
N ARG A 353 -0.49 20.29 28.44
CA ARG A 353 -0.42 20.96 29.74
C ARG A 353 -1.70 21.74 30.02
N ARG A 354 -2.40 21.40 31.10
CA ARG A 354 -3.45 22.25 31.69
C ARG A 354 -2.93 22.87 32.99
N GLY A 355 -3.38 24.08 33.27
CA GLY A 355 -2.97 24.89 34.42
C GLY A 355 -2.98 24.07 35.71
N TYR A 356 -1.97 24.32 36.55
CA TYR A 356 -1.85 23.76 37.88
C TYR A 356 -3.21 23.80 38.61
N GLU A 357 -3.61 22.69 39.24
CA GLU A 357 -4.80 22.47 40.09
C GLU A 357 -6.00 21.72 39.45
N GLY A 358 -5.93 20.39 39.41
CA GLY A 358 -7.12 19.52 39.31
C GLY A 358 -6.89 18.13 38.69
N PRO A 359 -7.64 17.09 39.10
CA PRO A 359 -7.57 15.76 38.49
C PRO A 359 -8.04 15.74 37.02
N LEU A 360 -7.60 14.74 36.25
CA LEU A 360 -7.76 14.55 34.80
C LEU A 360 -9.23 14.45 34.30
N THR A 361 -10.04 15.51 34.42
CA THR A 361 -11.48 15.46 34.06
C THR A 361 -11.79 15.94 32.65
N ASP A 362 -11.00 16.85 32.08
CA ASP A 362 -11.34 17.46 30.79
C ASP A 362 -10.83 16.63 29.60
N PRO A 363 -11.65 16.38 28.56
CA PRO A 363 -11.21 15.65 27.37
C PRO A 363 -10.20 16.47 26.55
N PRO A 364 -9.30 15.82 25.77
CA PRO A 364 -8.45 16.50 24.79
C PRO A 364 -9.27 17.34 23.80
N ASN A 365 -8.64 18.37 23.21
CA ASN A 365 -9.26 19.14 22.14
C ASN A 365 -9.22 18.32 20.83
N TYR A 366 -10.32 17.63 20.54
CA TYR A 366 -10.50 16.82 19.33
C TYR A 366 -11.00 17.66 18.15
N SER A 367 -10.24 18.69 17.77
CA SER A 367 -10.54 19.55 16.62
C SER A 367 -9.27 19.99 15.90
N LEU A 368 -9.40 20.47 14.64
CA LEU A 368 -8.27 21.01 13.86
C LEU A 368 -7.69 22.31 14.47
N GLU A 369 -8.47 23.02 15.29
CA GLU A 369 -8.05 24.22 16.02
C GLU A 369 -7.08 23.91 17.17
N ALA A 370 -6.89 22.63 17.51
CA ALA A 370 -5.89 22.26 18.49
C ALA A 370 -4.47 22.61 18.01
N LYS A 371 -3.54 22.75 18.97
CA LYS A 371 -2.13 23.06 18.68
C LYS A 371 -1.52 21.97 17.79
N ARG A 372 -0.56 22.35 16.96
CA ARG A 372 0.22 21.39 16.15
C ARG A 372 0.82 20.30 17.04
N GLY A 373 0.70 19.04 16.63
CA GLY A 373 1.13 17.87 17.39
C GLY A 373 0.20 17.44 18.53
N HIS A 374 -0.93 18.12 18.76
CA HIS A 374 -1.86 17.79 19.86
C HIS A 374 -2.43 16.37 19.77
N LEU A 375 -2.64 15.84 18.57
CA LEU A 375 -3.21 14.52 18.35
C LEU A 375 -2.26 13.57 17.59
N PRO A 376 -2.33 12.25 17.83
CA PRO A 376 -3.03 11.59 18.95
C PRO A 376 -2.53 12.09 20.33
N SER A 377 -3.43 12.29 21.28
CA SER A 377 -3.20 13.00 22.55
C SER A 377 -2.53 12.16 23.63
N TYR A 378 -2.30 12.78 24.80
CA TYR A 378 -1.84 12.15 26.04
C TYR A 378 -2.70 10.96 26.51
N LYS A 379 -3.93 10.78 26.00
CA LYS A 379 -4.76 9.61 26.32
C LYS A 379 -4.32 8.33 25.60
N LEU A 380 -3.49 8.44 24.55
CA LEU A 380 -3.03 7.28 23.79
C LEU A 380 -2.07 6.41 24.63
N LEU A 381 -1.04 7.02 25.23
CA LEU A 381 0.05 6.34 25.91
C LEU A 381 0.53 7.14 27.14
N ALA A 382 1.04 6.47 28.17
CA ALA A 382 1.47 7.12 29.41
C ALA A 382 2.72 8.00 29.18
N ALA A 383 2.84 9.11 29.92
CA ALA A 383 3.99 10.03 29.81
C ALA A 383 5.35 9.32 29.97
N SER A 384 5.43 8.35 30.90
CA SER A 384 6.63 7.54 31.14
C SER A 384 7.07 6.69 29.94
N ASP A 385 6.13 6.36 29.05
CA ASP A 385 6.36 5.52 27.88
C ASP A 385 6.66 6.33 26.61
N PHE A 386 6.47 7.65 26.63
CA PHE A 386 6.55 8.49 25.43
C PHE A 386 7.94 8.49 24.79
N GLY A 387 9.00 8.56 25.61
CA GLY A 387 10.38 8.47 25.11
C GLY A 387 10.68 7.12 24.45
N THR A 388 10.22 6.02 25.04
CA THR A 388 10.35 4.67 24.47
C THR A 388 9.59 4.55 23.16
N PHE A 389 8.40 5.14 23.08
CA PHE A 389 7.59 5.16 21.86
C PHE A 389 8.26 5.94 20.73
N LEU A 390 8.81 7.12 21.00
CA LEU A 390 9.55 7.88 19.98
C LEU A 390 10.80 7.15 19.51
N ASN A 391 11.53 6.49 20.40
CA ASN A 391 12.65 5.63 20.01
C ASN A 391 12.20 4.47 19.10
N ARG A 392 11.01 3.89 19.34
CA ARG A 392 10.45 2.86 18.44
C ARG A 392 10.13 3.47 17.07
N LEU A 393 9.50 4.64 17.02
CA LEU A 393 9.16 5.31 15.77
C LEU A 393 10.43 5.64 14.96
N GLU A 394 11.50 6.10 15.61
CA GLU A 394 12.77 6.37 14.95
C GLU A 394 13.40 5.10 14.37
N LYS A 395 13.46 4.00 15.16
CA LYS A 395 13.93 2.69 14.66
C LYS A 395 13.08 2.15 13.51
N CYS A 396 11.79 2.47 13.51
CA CYS A 396 10.88 2.10 12.44
C CYS A 396 10.95 3.02 11.23
N ASP A 397 11.74 4.10 11.26
CA ASP A 397 11.74 5.13 10.22
C ASP A 397 10.31 5.66 9.97
N ALA A 398 9.58 5.88 11.06
CA ALA A 398 8.21 6.41 11.09
C ALA A 398 8.17 7.88 11.54
N LEU A 399 9.34 8.48 11.78
CA LEU A 399 9.52 9.91 12.07
C LEU A 399 9.97 10.71 10.84
N SER A 400 10.40 10.05 9.76
CA SER A 400 10.84 10.70 8.53
C SER A 400 9.63 11.05 7.65
N PHE A 401 9.57 12.32 7.27
CA PHE A 401 8.70 12.82 6.22
C PHE A 401 9.58 13.00 4.98
N THR A 402 9.72 11.97 4.13
CA THR A 402 10.34 12.19 2.82
C THR A 402 9.28 12.70 1.87
N ASP A 403 9.00 13.99 1.98
CA ASP A 403 8.68 14.86 0.84
C ASP A 403 9.02 16.31 1.25
N SER A 404 10.19 16.77 0.81
CA SER A 404 10.72 18.12 1.09
C SER A 404 9.90 19.27 0.50
N VAL A 405 8.66 19.03 0.05
CA VAL A 405 7.79 20.02 -0.61
C VAL A 405 6.78 20.65 0.35
N ILE A 406 6.49 20.03 1.50
CA ILE A 406 5.50 20.57 2.46
C ILE A 406 6.13 21.57 3.44
N ILE A 407 7.43 21.46 3.73
CA ILE A 407 8.10 22.31 4.73
C ILE A 407 8.22 23.78 4.25
N GLU A 408 8.42 24.04 2.96
CA GLU A 408 8.50 25.43 2.45
C GLU A 408 7.14 26.16 2.55
N ASN A 409 6.03 25.45 2.36
CA ASN A 409 4.69 26.03 2.48
C ASN A 409 4.26 26.26 3.94
N ILE A 410 4.79 25.49 4.90
CA ILE A 410 4.47 25.67 6.33
C ILE A 410 5.34 26.77 6.94
N ILE A 411 6.64 26.85 6.61
CA ILE A 411 7.52 27.91 7.13
C ILE A 411 7.11 29.29 6.60
N SER A 412 6.56 29.37 5.38
CA SER A 412 6.07 30.64 4.82
C SER A 412 4.77 31.18 5.44
N SER A 413 4.03 30.36 6.19
CA SER A 413 2.74 30.76 6.79
C SER A 413 2.80 31.08 8.29
N GLU A 414 3.98 30.90 8.93
CA GLU A 414 4.22 31.25 10.34
C GLU A 414 5.04 32.56 10.53
N SER A 415 5.29 33.35 9.47
CA SER A 415 5.80 34.72 9.66
C SER A 415 4.64 35.67 10.02
N GLU A 416 4.52 35.96 11.32
CA GLU A 416 3.62 36.97 11.89
C GLU A 416 3.70 38.34 11.17
N PRO A 417 2.60 39.12 11.17
CA PRO A 417 2.60 40.49 10.70
C PRO A 417 3.35 41.38 11.71
N GLN A 418 4.43 42.02 11.26
CA GLN A 418 4.96 43.17 12.00
C GLN A 418 4.05 44.39 11.77
N LEU A 419 3.83 45.13 12.87
CA LEU A 419 3.04 46.34 13.01
C LEU A 419 3.20 47.36 11.86
#